data_AF-A0A429IJX2-F1
#
_entry.id   AF-A0A429IJX2-F1
#
_cell.length_a   1.000
_cell.length_b   1.000
_cell.length_c   1.000
_cell.angle_alpha   90.00
_cell.angle_beta   90.00
_cell.angle_gamma   90.00
#
_symmetry.space_group_name_H-M   'P 1'
#
loop_
_entity.id
_entity.type
_entity.pdbx_description
1 polymer ?
#
loop_
_entity_poly.entity_id
_entity_poly.type
_entity_poly.pdbx_seq_one_letter_code
_entity_poly.pdbx_strand_id
1 'polypeptide(L)' 'MSRFEWQKSSFSEGHTEACVEVATGPGATRWMRESAEPEVVMGVSVGALGGLVRVVKSGGFGRGGG' A
#
# COMPACT_ATOMS: atom_id res chain seq x y z
N MET A 1 15.88 -13.98 3.18
CA MET A 1 15.77 -12.65 2.57
C MET A 1 14.49 -12.62 1.73
N SER A 2 13.64 -11.60 1.92
CA SER A 2 12.43 -11.46 1.09
C SER A 2 12.81 -11.25 -0.36
N ARG A 3 12.04 -11.83 -1.29
CA ARG A 3 12.18 -11.61 -2.75
C ARG A 3 11.95 -10.15 -3.17
N PHE A 4 11.43 -9.33 -2.27
CA PHE A 4 11.01 -7.96 -2.50
C PHE A 4 11.75 -7.00 -1.57
N GLU A 5 12.10 -5.83 -2.12
CA GLU A 5 12.59 -4.68 -1.36
C GLU A 5 11.39 -3.84 -0.91
N TRP A 6 10.91 -4.12 0.30
CA TRP A 6 9.74 -3.46 0.87
C TRP A 6 10.08 -2.05 1.35
N GLN A 7 9.16 -1.13 1.12
CA GLN A 7 9.22 0.27 1.53
C GLN A 7 7.99 0.60 2.36
N LYS A 8 8.22 1.13 3.56
CA LYS A 8 7.20 1.63 4.49
C LYS A 8 7.38 3.14 4.65
N SER A 9 6.30 3.86 4.94
CA SER A 9 6.38 5.30 5.25
C SER A 9 7.09 5.53 6.59
N SER A 10 7.84 6.63 6.73
CA SER A 10 8.36 7.07 8.03
C SER A 10 7.26 7.50 9.00
N PHE A 11 6.04 7.76 8.50
CA PHE A 11 4.87 8.04 9.33
C PHE A 11 4.19 6.75 9.83
N SER A 12 4.66 5.59 9.41
CA SER A 12 4.15 4.28 9.84
C SER A 12 4.86 3.76 11.10
N GLU A 13 5.26 4.68 11.96
CA GLU A 13 5.80 4.43 13.29
C GLU A 13 4.66 4.32 14.33
N GLY A 14 4.91 3.60 15.42
CA GLY A 14 3.89 3.26 16.40
C GLY A 14 3.33 1.86 16.17
N HIS A 15 3.00 1.17 17.26
CA HIS A 15 2.65 -0.27 17.33
C HIS A 15 1.32 -0.66 16.66
N THR A 16 0.90 0.06 15.63
CA THR A 16 -0.26 -0.30 14.83
C THR A 16 0.23 -1.09 13.62
N GLU A 17 0.06 -2.41 13.67
CA GLU A 17 0.37 -3.32 12.55
C GLU A 17 -0.48 -3.05 11.29
N ALA A 18 -1.30 -2.00 11.27
CA ALA A 18 -2.21 -1.61 10.20
C ALA A 18 -1.55 -0.77 9.09
N CYS A 19 -0.27 -1.01 8.78
CA CYS A 19 0.46 -0.24 7.78
C CYS A 19 0.53 -0.98 6.45
N VAL A 20 0.60 -0.23 5.34
CA VAL A 20 0.83 -0.78 4.01
C VAL A 20 2.30 -0.61 3.62
N GLU A 21 2.90 -1.68 3.14
CA GLU A 21 4.24 -1.70 2.55
C GLU A 21 4.15 -1.91 1.04
N VAL A 22 5.05 -1.28 0.29
CA VAL A 22 5.09 -1.35 -1.18
C VAL A 22 6.46 -1.79 -1.67
N ALA A 23 6.52 -2.54 -2.77
CA ALA A 23 7.76 -2.89 -3.45
C ALA A 23 7.63 -2.77 -4.98
N THR A 24 8.75 -2.52 -5.65
CA THR A 24 8.80 -2.49 -7.12
C THR A 24 8.63 -3.90 -7.69
N GLY A 25 7.74 -4.04 -8.69
CA GLY A 25 7.58 -5.24 -9.49
C GLY A 25 8.02 -5.02 -10.94
N PRO A 26 7.97 -6.06 -11.79
CA PRO A 26 8.29 -5.94 -13.20
C PRO A 26 7.32 -5.00 -13.93
N GLY A 27 7.86 -4.20 -14.85
CA GLY A 27 7.10 -3.25 -15.66
C GLY A 27 6.30 -2.26 -14.82
N ALA A 28 5.00 -2.17 -15.09
CA ALA A 28 4.09 -1.28 -14.39
C ALA A 28 3.46 -1.89 -13.12
N THR A 29 4.04 -2.96 -12.56
CA THR A 29 3.50 -3.65 -11.36
C THR A 29 4.12 -3.10 -10.08
N ARG A 30 3.33 -3.03 -9.01
CA ARG A 30 3.75 -2.82 -7.63
C ARG A 30 3.22 -3.95 -6.78
N TRP A 31 4.07 -4.45 -5.89
CA TRP A 31 3.66 -5.39 -4.85
C TRP A 31 3.24 -4.58 -3.63
N MET A 32 2.17 -5.02 -2.98
CA MET A 32 1.68 -4.43 -1.74
C MET A 32 1.38 -5.54 -0.74
N ARG A 33 1.54 -5.23 0.54
CA ARG A 33 1.13 -6.08 1.65
C ARG A 33 0.78 -5.21 2.84
N GLU A 34 0.02 -5.79 3.77
CA GLU A 34 -0.20 -5.20 5.08
C GLU A 34 0.84 -5.73 6.06
N SER A 35 1.31 -4.88 6.97
CA SER A 35 2.29 -5.28 8.00
C SER A 35 1.72 -6.32 8.96
N ALA A 36 0.39 -6.31 9.20
CA ALA A 36 -0.32 -7.29 10.03
C ALA A 36 -0.42 -8.69 9.38
N GLU A 37 -0.39 -8.77 8.04
CA GLU A 37 -0.49 -10.01 7.27
C GLU A 37 0.63 -10.04 6.20
N PRO A 38 1.91 -10.11 6.61
CA PRO A 38 3.06 -9.87 5.72
C PRO A 38 3.25 -10.94 4.63
N GLU A 39 2.58 -12.08 4.77
CA GLU A 39 2.48 -13.18 3.80
C GLU A 39 1.45 -12.94 2.69
N VAL A 40 0.46 -12.06 2.91
CA VAL A 40 -0.56 -11.74 1.92
C VAL A 40 -0.04 -10.63 1.01
N VAL A 41 0.52 -11.05 -0.13
CA VAL A 41 1.09 -10.13 -1.13
C VAL A 41 0.17 -10.01 -2.34
N MET A 42 -0.21 -8.78 -2.66
CA MET A 42 -1.01 -8.46 -3.85
C MET A 42 -0.21 -7.66 -4.88
N GLY A 43 -0.49 -7.90 -6.16
CA GLY A 43 0.07 -7.14 -7.28
C GLY A 43 -0.94 -6.14 -7.82
N VAL A 44 -0.52 -4.88 -7.99
CA VAL A 44 -1.35 -3.81 -8.58
C VAL A 44 -0.58 -3.06 -9.65
N SER A 45 -1.27 -2.38 -10.56
CA SER A 45 -0.61 -1.49 -11.50
C SER A 45 -0.22 -0.16 -10.84
N VAL A 46 0.86 0.46 -11.31
CA VAL A 46 1.27 1.83 -10.91
C VAL A 46 0.15 2.84 -11.15
N GLY A 47 -0.62 2.66 -12.25
CA GLY A 47 -1.76 3.51 -12.56
C GLY A 47 -2.87 3.41 -11.51
N ALA A 48 -3.24 2.19 -11.12
CA ALA A 48 -4.27 1.95 -10.10
C ALA A 48 -3.83 2.47 -8.73
N LEU A 49 -2.59 2.17 -8.31
CA LEU A 49 -2.04 2.67 -7.05
C LEU A 49 -1.97 4.20 -7.02
N GLY A 50 -1.51 4.82 -8.11
CA GLY A 50 -1.51 6.27 -8.24
C GLY A 50 -2.91 6.89 -8.23
N GLY A 51 -3.90 6.21 -8.81
CA GLY A 51 -5.31 6.57 -8.72
C GLY A 51 -5.82 6.54 -7.28
N LEU A 52 -5.59 5.44 -6.57
CA LEU A 52 -5.95 5.27 -5.16
C LEU A 52 -5.36 6.40 -4.30
N VAL A 53 -4.06 6.65 -4.39
CA VAL A 53 -3.39 7.69 -3.60
C VAL A 53 -4.00 9.08 -3.86
N ARG A 54 -4.38 9.40 -5.10
CA ARG A 54 -5.04 10.67 -5.41
C ARG A 54 -6.41 10.78 -4.74
N VAL A 55 -7.22 9.71 -4.78
CA VAL A 55 -8.53 9.68 -4.12
C VAL A 55 -8.40 9.78 -2.60
N VAL A 56 -7.44 9.07 -1.98
CA VAL A 56 -7.17 9.21 -0.53
C VAL A 56 -6.83 10.66 -0.20
N LYS A 57 -5.90 11.25 -0.94
CA LYS A 57 -5.45 12.63 -0.71
C LYS A 57 -6.54 13.67 -0.93
N SER A 58 -7.50 13.42 -1.83
CA SER A 58 -8.64 14.32 -2.04
C SER A 58 -9.76 14.12 -1.00
N GLY A 59 -9.58 13.25 -0.01
CA GLY A 59 -10.65 12.90 0.94
C GLY A 59 -11.80 12.13 0.29
N GLY A 60 -11.58 11.52 -0.88
CA GLY A 60 -12.62 10.87 -1.69
C GLY A 60 -13.19 9.58 -1.08
N PHE A 61 -12.62 9.11 0.03
CA PHE A 61 -13.17 8.03 0.87
C PHE A 61 -13.98 8.57 2.07
N GLY A 62 -14.25 9.87 2.10
CA GLY A 62 -15.09 10.51 3.11
C GLY A 62 -16.50 9.93 3.11
N ARG A 63 -16.75 9.02 4.08
CA ARG A 63 -18.02 8.48 4.56
C ARG A 63 -19.16 8.41 3.53
N GLY A 64 -19.25 7.29 2.83
CA GLY A 64 -20.53 6.83 2.31
C GLY A 64 -21.49 6.43 3.44
N GLY A 65 -22.21 7.41 3.98
CA GLY A 65 -23.54 7.29 4.61
C GLY A 65 -23.64 6.80 6.06
N GLY A 66 -24.53 7.47 6.83
CA GLY A 66 -25.14 6.99 8.07
C GLY A 66 -24.73 7.72 9.33
#